data_AF-A0A930APN4-F1
#
_entry.id   AF-A0A930APN4-F1
#
_cell.length_a   1.000
_cell.length_b   1.000
_cell.length_c   1.000
_cell.angle_alpha   90.00
_cell.angle_beta   90.00
_cell.angle_gamma   90.00
#
_symmetry.space_group_name_H-M   'P 1'
#
loop_
_entity.id
_entity.type
_entity.pdbx_description
1 polymer ?
#
loop_
_entity_poly.entity_id
_entity_poly.type
_entity_poly.pdbx_seq_one_letter_code
_entity_poly.pdbx_strand_id
1 'polypeptide(L)'
;TESSDRDHRCIGNIVVKTNIHDKKVTVVGFENHGGQTKAVSNPFGKVLVGHGNTYKGEYEGYMDAQTIATYMHGPLLPKNPAIADEVILRGLNRRYAVDQLEKLQDTLENAAHDAMLKRLNVK
;
A
#
# COMPACT_ATOMS: atom_id res chain seq x y z
N THR A 1 -1.55 -18.64 -2.32
CA THR A 1 -2.72 -18.06 -1.64
C THR A 1 -3.73 -19.14 -1.41
N GLU A 2 -4.32 -19.19 -0.22
CA GLU A 2 -5.36 -20.17 0.16
C GLU A 2 -6.66 -19.44 0.50
N SER A 3 -7.82 -20.07 0.35
CA SER A 3 -9.09 -19.48 0.81
C SER A 3 -9.26 -19.70 2.31
N SER A 4 -9.61 -18.64 3.06
CA SER A 4 -10.08 -18.77 4.44
C SER A 4 -11.57 -19.13 4.52
N ASP A 5 -12.03 -19.48 5.72
CA ASP A 5 -13.46 -19.46 6.04
C ASP A 5 -14.02 -18.03 6.03
N ARG A 6 -15.35 -17.89 6.21
CA ARG A 6 -16.02 -16.58 6.24
C ARG A 6 -15.62 -15.72 7.44
N ASP A 7 -15.21 -16.33 8.55
CA ASP A 7 -14.92 -15.65 9.81
C ASP A 7 -13.53 -15.00 9.81
N HIS A 8 -12.62 -15.50 8.96
CA HIS A 8 -11.25 -15.01 8.79
C HIS A 8 -11.07 -14.12 7.54
N ARG A 9 -12.15 -13.49 7.06
CA ARG A 9 -12.07 -12.52 5.97
C ARG A 9 -11.40 -11.24 6.46
N CYS A 10 -10.39 -10.76 5.74
CA CYS A 10 -9.76 -9.47 6.00
C CYS A 10 -10.66 -8.36 5.44
N ILE A 11 -11.35 -7.62 6.31
CA ILE A 11 -12.24 -6.53 5.91
C ILE A 11 -12.02 -5.31 6.79
N GLY A 12 -11.64 -4.17 6.20
CA GLY A 12 -11.54 -2.92 6.94
C GLY A 12 -10.64 -1.90 6.27
N ASN A 13 -10.51 -0.74 6.93
CA ASN A 13 -9.46 0.20 6.54
C ASN A 13 -8.12 -0.36 7.00
N ILE A 14 -7.11 -0.20 6.15
CA ILE A 14 -5.77 -0.69 6.37
C ILE A 14 -4.77 0.46 6.24
N VAL A 15 -3.76 0.45 7.10
CA VAL A 15 -2.59 1.34 7.01
C VAL A 15 -1.34 0.49 7.01
N VAL A 16 -0.49 0.69 6.00
CA VAL A 16 0.77 -0.02 5.82
C VAL A 16 1.91 0.97 5.86
N LYS A 17 3.01 0.61 6.52
CA LYS A 17 4.29 1.33 6.46
C LYS A 17 5.23 0.62 5.50
N THR A 18 5.72 1.33 4.50
CA THR A 18 6.66 0.82 3.50
C THR A 18 7.83 1.79 3.29
N ASN A 19 8.86 1.34 2.57
CA ASN A 19 9.98 2.15 2.15
C ASN A 19 9.91 2.32 0.62
N ILE A 20 9.86 3.57 0.16
CA ILE A 20 9.96 3.93 -1.27
C ILE A 20 11.19 4.83 -1.41
N HIS A 21 12.18 4.43 -2.21
CA HIS A 21 13.46 5.15 -2.37
C HIS A 21 14.06 5.64 -1.04
N ASP A 22 14.26 4.70 -0.10
CA ASP A 22 14.79 4.94 1.25
C ASP A 22 13.95 5.87 2.15
N LYS A 23 12.75 6.28 1.70
CA LYS A 23 11.81 7.07 2.49
C LYS A 23 10.73 6.17 3.05
N LYS A 24 10.56 6.24 4.38
CA LYS A 24 9.44 5.61 5.08
C LYS A 24 8.17 6.38 4.75
N VAL A 25 7.21 5.71 4.13
CA VAL A 25 5.89 6.27 3.81
C VAL A 25 4.78 5.39 4.39
N THR A 26 3.67 6.01 4.73
CA THR A 26 2.41 5.31 5.03
C THR A 26 1.61 5.14 3.75
N VAL A 27 0.85 4.05 3.68
CA VAL A 27 -0.08 3.75 2.60
C VAL A 27 -1.42 3.41 3.21
N VAL A 28 -2.47 4.15 2.83
CA VAL A 28 -3.84 3.94 3.32
C VAL A 28 -4.70 3.28 2.25
N GLY A 29 -5.58 2.38 2.66
CA GLY A 29 -6.49 1.70 1.74
C GLY A 29 -7.65 1.02 2.46
N PHE A 30 -8.33 0.14 1.74
CA PHE A 30 -9.33 -0.77 2.28
C PHE A 30 -9.03 -2.19 1.81
N GLU A 31 -9.11 -3.17 2.71
CA GLU A 31 -8.97 -4.59 2.39
C GLU A 31 -10.35 -5.27 2.45
N ASN A 32 -10.61 -6.21 1.53
CA ASN A 32 -11.84 -7.02 1.53
C ASN A 32 -11.61 -8.35 0.80
N HIS A 33 -10.83 -9.24 1.40
CA HIS A 33 -10.47 -10.53 0.79
C HIS A 33 -10.55 -11.68 1.78
N GLY A 34 -10.94 -12.85 1.27
CA GLY A 34 -10.80 -14.13 1.98
C GLY A 34 -9.52 -14.88 1.64
N GLY A 35 -8.75 -14.40 0.64
CA GLY A 35 -7.48 -15.00 0.28
C GLY A 35 -6.43 -14.77 1.38
N GLN A 36 -5.67 -15.81 1.70
CA GLN A 36 -4.58 -15.80 2.68
C GLN A 36 -3.28 -16.04 1.91
N THR A 37 -2.51 -14.99 1.67
CA THR A 37 -1.24 -15.06 0.93
C THR A 37 -0.10 -15.25 1.94
N LYS A 38 0.43 -16.47 1.98
CA LYS A 38 1.47 -16.88 2.95
C LYS A 38 2.86 -16.92 2.29
N ALA A 39 3.90 -16.97 3.11
CA ALA A 39 5.30 -17.15 2.68
C ALA A 39 5.76 -16.11 1.64
N VAL A 40 5.31 -14.86 1.78
CA VAL A 40 5.74 -13.74 0.93
C VAL A 40 7.16 -13.35 1.31
N SER A 41 8.09 -13.43 0.35
CA SER A 41 9.51 -13.13 0.56
C SER A 41 9.79 -11.63 0.74
N ASN A 42 9.17 -10.80 -0.10
CA ASN A 42 9.36 -9.35 -0.12
C ASN A 42 8.01 -8.65 0.10
N PRO A 43 7.53 -8.50 1.34
CA PRO A 43 6.24 -7.85 1.58
C PRO A 43 6.27 -6.40 1.13
N PHE A 44 5.13 -5.91 0.62
CA PHE A 44 5.00 -4.49 0.25
C PHE A 44 5.20 -3.59 1.46
N GLY A 45 4.71 -3.97 2.64
CA GLY A 45 5.07 -3.26 3.87
C GLY A 45 4.52 -3.89 5.13
N LYS A 46 4.81 -3.26 6.27
CA LYS A 46 4.32 -3.66 7.59
C LYS A 46 2.94 -3.08 7.87
N VAL A 47 2.00 -3.91 8.29
CA VAL A 47 0.67 -3.49 8.71
C VAL A 47 0.76 -2.73 10.04
N LEU A 48 0.19 -1.53 10.07
CA LEU A 48 0.00 -0.72 11.28
C LEU A 48 -1.44 -0.85 11.80
N VAL A 49 -2.41 -0.93 10.90
CA VAL A 49 -3.85 -1.14 11.16
C VAL A 49 -4.38 -2.04 10.06
N GLY A 50 -5.26 -2.99 10.37
CA GLY A 50 -5.83 -3.97 9.43
C GLY A 50 -5.24 -5.37 9.59
N HIS A 51 -5.30 -6.17 8.54
CA HIS A 51 -4.82 -7.56 8.52
C HIS A 51 -3.70 -7.80 7.49
N GLY A 52 -3.81 -7.21 6.29
CA GLY A 52 -2.85 -7.41 5.20
C GLY A 52 -2.97 -8.79 4.55
N ASN A 53 -1.83 -9.42 4.23
CA ASN A 53 -1.79 -10.64 3.43
C ASN A 53 -2.57 -11.82 4.03
N THR A 54 -2.71 -11.83 5.36
CA THR A 54 -3.42 -12.87 6.12
C THR A 54 -4.23 -12.27 7.25
N TYR A 55 -5.25 -12.99 7.75
CA TYR A 55 -6.05 -12.54 8.88
C TYR A 55 -5.17 -12.34 10.12
N LYS A 56 -5.15 -11.10 10.64
CA LYS A 56 -4.26 -10.64 11.73
C LYS A 56 -2.77 -10.78 11.38
N GLY A 57 -2.44 -10.64 10.10
CA GLY A 57 -1.08 -10.62 9.61
C GLY A 57 -0.33 -9.34 9.98
N GLU A 58 1.00 -9.43 9.96
CA GLU A 58 1.88 -8.30 10.24
C GLU A 58 2.34 -7.58 8.97
N TYR A 59 2.13 -8.19 7.81
CA TYR A 59 2.66 -7.74 6.52
C TYR A 59 1.60 -7.78 5.44
N GLU A 60 1.70 -6.83 4.52
CA GLU A 60 0.78 -6.68 3.41
C GLU A 60 1.51 -6.68 2.08
N GLY A 61 0.86 -7.25 1.08
CA GLY A 61 1.26 -7.23 -0.32
C GLY A 61 2.61 -7.86 -0.60
N TYR A 62 3.15 -7.56 -1.78
CA TYR A 62 4.47 -7.91 -2.26
C TYR A 62 5.07 -6.73 -3.03
N MET A 63 6.37 -6.51 -2.90
CA MET A 63 7.09 -5.50 -3.67
C MET A 63 8.50 -5.94 -4.04
N ASP A 64 8.83 -5.79 -5.32
CA ASP A 64 10.20 -5.81 -5.83
C ASP A 64 10.46 -4.58 -6.71
N ALA A 65 11.53 -4.56 -7.51
CA ALA A 65 11.88 -3.44 -8.37
C ALA A 65 10.85 -3.14 -9.48
N GLN A 66 10.04 -4.13 -9.88
CA GLN A 66 9.15 -4.03 -11.04
C GLN A 66 7.68 -4.18 -10.66
N THR A 67 7.40 -4.81 -9.53
CA THR A 67 6.06 -5.24 -9.15
C THR A 67 5.70 -4.66 -7.79
N ILE A 68 4.49 -4.10 -7.71
CA ILE A 68 3.78 -3.84 -6.45
C ILE A 68 2.47 -4.62 -6.55
N ALA A 69 2.24 -5.53 -5.61
CA ALA A 69 1.00 -6.29 -5.47
C ALA A 69 0.43 -6.04 -4.08
N THR A 70 -0.87 -5.79 -3.98
CA THR A 70 -1.54 -5.41 -2.74
C THR A 70 -3.00 -5.84 -2.78
N TYR A 71 -3.55 -6.22 -1.62
CA TYR A 71 -4.99 -6.41 -1.43
C TYR A 71 -5.74 -5.09 -1.23
N MET A 72 -5.01 -4.00 -0.97
CA MET A 72 -5.61 -2.67 -0.83
C MET A 72 -6.38 -2.29 -2.09
N HIS A 73 -7.66 -2.01 -1.90
CA HIS A 73 -8.56 -1.45 -2.90
C HIS A 73 -9.26 -0.20 -2.36
N GLY A 74 -10.07 0.46 -3.21
CA GLY A 74 -10.50 1.86 -3.01
C GLY A 74 -9.55 2.81 -3.75
N PRO A 75 -9.55 4.14 -3.49
CA PRO A 75 -8.59 5.02 -4.14
C PRO A 75 -7.20 4.81 -3.52
N LEU A 76 -6.48 3.77 -3.97
CA LEU A 76 -5.09 3.49 -3.60
C LEU A 76 -4.19 4.62 -4.09
N LEU A 77 -4.13 4.89 -5.38
CA LEU A 77 -3.22 5.92 -5.91
C LEU A 77 -3.61 7.34 -5.47
N PRO A 78 -4.89 7.77 -5.53
CA PRO A 78 -5.26 9.15 -5.20
C PRO A 78 -5.07 9.55 -3.72
N LYS A 79 -4.96 8.59 -2.80
CA LYS A 79 -4.64 8.87 -1.38
C LYS A 79 -3.19 8.63 -1.03
N ASN A 80 -2.38 8.14 -1.96
CA ASN A 80 -1.00 7.74 -1.69
C ASN A 80 -0.12 8.26 -2.84
N PRO A 81 0.10 9.59 -2.94
CA PRO A 81 0.82 10.20 -4.05
C PRO A 81 2.23 9.60 -4.22
N ALA A 82 2.92 9.28 -3.13
CA ALA A 82 4.22 8.59 -3.20
C ALA A 82 4.17 7.22 -3.92
N ILE A 83 3.05 6.49 -3.83
CA ILE A 83 2.86 5.22 -4.55
C ILE A 83 2.46 5.47 -6.01
N ALA A 84 1.71 6.54 -6.29
CA ALA A 84 1.40 6.96 -7.65
C ALA A 84 2.67 7.38 -8.41
N ASP A 85 3.56 8.13 -7.75
CA ASP A 85 4.85 8.52 -8.30
C ASP A 85 5.76 7.32 -8.56
N GLU A 86 5.81 6.37 -7.62
CA GLU A 86 6.56 5.11 -7.79
C GLU A 86 6.04 4.30 -8.98
N VAL A 87 4.71 4.17 -9.05
CA VAL A 87 3.88 3.94 -10.23
C VAL A 87 4.52 4.32 -11.57
N ILE A 88 4.50 5.63 -11.76
CA ILE A 88 4.85 6.35 -12.97
C ILE A 88 6.35 6.24 -13.23
N LEU A 89 7.18 6.42 -12.20
CA LEU A 89 8.63 6.39 -12.33
C LEU A 89 9.12 5.03 -12.82
N ARG A 90 8.63 3.92 -12.24
CA ARG A 90 8.92 2.56 -12.74
C ARG A 90 8.49 2.38 -14.19
N GLY A 91 7.33 2.92 -14.56
CA GLY A 91 6.83 2.89 -15.93
C GLY A 91 7.73 3.62 -16.91
N LEU A 92 8.13 4.85 -16.58
CA LEU A 92 9.04 5.68 -17.40
C LEU A 92 10.43 5.04 -17.51
N ASN A 93 10.97 4.52 -16.42
CA ASN A 93 12.29 3.87 -16.35
C ASN A 93 12.42 2.59 -17.16
N ARG A 94 11.33 2.08 -17.74
CA ARG A 94 11.40 1.03 -18.77
C ARG A 94 12.01 1.52 -20.09
N ARG A 95 11.97 2.82 -20.37
CA ARG A 95 12.39 3.42 -21.66
C ARG A 95 13.25 4.68 -21.51
N TYR A 96 13.08 5.43 -20.43
CA TYR A 96 13.72 6.71 -20.21
C TYR A 96 14.41 6.68 -18.85
N ALA A 97 15.69 7.06 -18.75
CA ALA A 97 16.36 7.16 -17.46
C ALA A 97 15.91 8.45 -16.74
N VAL A 98 14.84 8.32 -15.94
CA VAL A 98 14.23 9.41 -15.17
C VAL A 98 14.54 9.18 -13.70
N ASP A 99 15.28 10.10 -13.09
CA ASP A 99 15.66 10.00 -11.68
C ASP A 99 14.53 10.42 -10.74
N GLN A 100 13.76 11.45 -11.12
CA GLN A 100 12.66 11.98 -10.32
C GLN A 100 11.57 12.60 -11.20
N LEU A 101 10.33 12.57 -10.71
CA LEU A 101 9.21 13.30 -11.31
C LEU A 101 9.23 14.77 -10.89
N GLU A 102 8.65 15.63 -11.73
CA GLU A 102 8.36 17.01 -11.35
C GLU A 102 7.33 17.01 -10.21
N LYS A 103 7.60 17.80 -9.16
CA LYS A 103 6.71 17.86 -8.00
C LYS A 103 5.42 18.56 -8.36
N LEU A 104 4.30 17.91 -8.05
CA LEU A 104 2.98 18.49 -8.14
C LEU A 104 2.47 18.94 -6.77
N GLN A 105 1.38 19.70 -6.78
CA GLN A 105 0.72 20.13 -5.56
C GLN A 105 -0.24 19.05 -5.04
N ASP A 106 0.23 18.20 -4.12
CA ASP A 106 -0.55 17.07 -3.56
C ASP A 106 -1.46 17.48 -2.37
N THR A 107 -2.02 18.69 -2.38
CA THR A 107 -2.72 19.22 -1.19
C THR A 107 -3.96 18.39 -0.84
N LEU A 108 -4.74 17.96 -1.83
CA LEU A 108 -5.99 17.23 -1.61
C LEU A 108 -5.73 15.76 -1.28
N GLU A 109 -4.75 15.17 -1.95
CA GLU A 109 -4.27 13.80 -1.78
C GLU A 109 -3.76 13.61 -0.36
N ASN A 110 -2.89 14.52 0.11
CA ASN A 110 -2.37 14.50 1.48
C ASN A 110 -3.48 14.74 2.50
N ALA A 111 -4.40 15.69 2.26
CA ALA A 111 -5.53 15.90 3.15
C ALA A 111 -6.43 14.64 3.27
N ALA A 112 -6.66 13.93 2.17
CA ALA A 112 -7.41 12.69 2.15
C ALA A 112 -6.66 11.53 2.85
N HIS A 113 -5.34 11.48 2.72
CA HIS A 113 -4.46 10.56 3.42
C HIS A 113 -4.51 10.79 4.94
N ASP A 114 -4.26 12.02 5.37
CA ASP A 114 -4.18 12.42 6.77
C ASP A 114 -5.52 12.27 7.48
N ALA A 115 -6.63 12.55 6.80
CA ALA A 115 -7.96 12.29 7.33
C ALA A 115 -8.15 10.81 7.70
N MET A 116 -7.58 9.88 6.93
CA MET A 116 -7.64 8.46 7.26
C MET A 116 -6.68 8.05 8.37
N LEU A 117 -5.44 8.54 8.37
CA LEU A 117 -4.51 8.30 9.48
C LEU A 117 -5.10 8.76 10.81
N LYS A 118 -5.67 9.97 10.82
CA LYS A 118 -6.37 10.54 11.98
C LYS A 118 -7.54 9.68 12.43
N ARG A 119 -8.39 9.25 11.48
CA ARG A 119 -9.55 8.37 11.79
C ARG A 119 -9.14 7.04 12.41
N LEU A 120 -7.94 6.54 12.09
CA LEU A 120 -7.41 5.26 12.56
C LEU A 120 -6.40 5.42 13.71
N ASN A 121 -6.23 6.64 14.24
CA ASN A 121 -5.29 6.95 15.31
C ASN A 121 -3.83 6.55 15.03
N VAL A 122 -3.42 6.60 13.76
CA VAL A 122 -2.03 6.39 13.36
C VAL A 122 -1.31 7.73 13.37
N LYS A 123 -0.17 7.80 14.07
CA LYS A 123 0.69 8.98 14.18
C LYS A 123 1.79 8.98 13.13
#